data_AF-A0A3B0ZNB8-F1
#
_entry.id   AF-A0A3B0ZNB8-F1
#
_cell.length_a   1.000
_cell.length_b   1.000
_cell.length_c   1.000
_cell.angle_alpha   90.00
_cell.angle_beta   90.00
_cell.angle_gamma   90.00
#
_symmetry.space_group_name_H-M   'P 1'
#
loop_
_entity.id
_entity.type
_entity.pdbx_description
1 polymer ?
#
loop_
_entity_poly.entity_id
_entity_poly.type
_entity_poly.pdbx_seq_one_letter_code
_entity_poly.pdbx_strand_id
1 'polypeptide(L)'
;MDRQKLGQIGKSLANDLENISEKYHSKSNQHEILQWESVGVRGMTSQLLNSEECTYKLLSTQLLREWGEKLISDNTELSERVFSFRQSYSYFVDSNKTNKKHR
;
A
#
# COMPACT_ATOMS: atom_id res chain seq x y z
N MET A 1 -12.53 10.45 -0.32
CA MET A 1 -12.60 9.25 0.54
C MET A 1 -12.10 9.63 1.92
N ASP A 2 -12.76 9.18 2.99
CA ASP A 2 -12.35 9.50 4.37
C ASP A 2 -11.10 8.69 4.80
N ARG A 3 -10.29 9.28 5.71
CA ARG A 3 -9.03 8.73 6.23
C ARG A 3 -9.23 7.35 6.86
N GLN A 4 -10.27 7.19 7.68
CA GLN A 4 -10.57 5.92 8.35
C GLN A 4 -10.96 4.85 7.33
N LYS A 5 -11.80 5.20 6.35
CA LYS A 5 -12.21 4.27 5.29
C LYS A 5 -11.00 3.78 4.48
N LEU A 6 -10.11 4.69 4.10
CA LEU A 6 -8.88 4.32 3.37
C LEU A 6 -7.95 3.45 4.24
N GLY A 7 -7.83 3.75 5.53
CA GLY A 7 -7.05 2.95 6.47
C GLY A 7 -7.58 1.52 6.63
N GLN A 8 -8.91 1.33 6.68
CA GLN A 8 -9.49 -0.03 6.73
C GLN A 8 -9.24 -0.83 5.46
N ILE A 9 -9.26 -0.18 4.29
CA ILE A 9 -8.89 -0.82 3.02
C ILE A 9 -7.43 -1.28 3.08
N GLY A 10 -6.51 -0.42 3.52
CA GLY A 10 -5.10 -0.77 3.67
C GLY A 10 -4.88 -1.93 4.65
N LYS A 11 -5.58 -1.93 5.79
CA LYS A 11 -5.50 -3.03 6.77
C LYS A 11 -5.94 -4.37 6.17
N SER A 12 -7.08 -4.37 5.49
CA SER A 12 -7.60 -5.57 4.81
C SER A 12 -6.61 -6.08 3.77
N LEU A 13 -6.02 -5.16 3.00
CA LEU A 13 -5.11 -5.50 1.92
C LEU A 13 -3.75 -6.04 2.40
N ALA A 14 -3.22 -5.49 3.48
CA ALA A 14 -2.02 -6.03 4.12
C ALA A 14 -2.22 -7.48 4.59
N ASN A 15 -3.37 -7.77 5.20
CA ASN A 15 -3.70 -9.13 5.61
C ASN A 15 -3.84 -10.07 4.40
N ASP A 16 -4.47 -9.62 3.32
CA ASP A 16 -4.59 -10.41 2.08
C ASP A 16 -3.20 -10.75 1.52
N LEU A 17 -2.28 -9.79 1.48
CA LEU A 17 -0.89 -9.98 1.02
C LEU A 17 -0.15 -11.00 1.88
N GLU A 18 -0.25 -10.92 3.20
CA GLU A 18 0.33 -11.89 4.13
C GLU A 18 -0.25 -13.29 3.93
N ASN A 19 -1.58 -13.42 3.95
CA ASN A 19 -2.25 -14.71 3.79
C ASN A 19 -1.90 -15.39 2.46
N ILE A 20 -1.72 -14.61 1.39
CA ILE A 20 -1.31 -15.15 0.08
C ILE A 20 0.17 -15.52 0.12
N SER A 21 1.03 -14.74 0.78
CA SER A 21 2.46 -15.05 0.91
C SER A 21 2.70 -16.39 1.60
N GLU A 22 1.87 -16.75 2.59
CA GLU A 22 1.98 -18.00 3.35
C GLU A 22 1.70 -19.25 2.51
N LYS A 23 1.04 -19.09 1.35
CA LYS A 23 0.82 -20.19 0.40
C LYS A 23 2.08 -20.56 -0.39
N TYR A 24 3.08 -19.68 -0.39
CA TYR A 24 4.35 -19.90 -1.05
C TYR A 24 5.41 -20.36 -0.06
N HIS A 25 6.43 -21.05 -0.56
CA HIS A 25 7.58 -21.42 0.25
C HIS A 25 8.27 -20.17 0.81
N SER A 26 8.65 -20.15 2.09
CA SER A 26 9.17 -18.96 2.78
C SER A 26 10.43 -18.35 2.15
N LYS A 27 11.21 -19.14 1.41
CA LYS A 27 12.39 -18.70 0.65
C LYS A 27 12.11 -18.38 -0.83
N SER A 28 10.87 -18.46 -1.28
CA SER A 28 10.54 -18.12 -2.66
C SER A 28 10.51 -16.61 -2.85
N ASN A 29 10.83 -16.16 -4.06
CA ASN A 29 10.72 -14.75 -4.42
C ASN A 29 9.28 -14.26 -4.19
N GLN A 30 8.26 -15.07 -4.50
CA GLN A 30 6.86 -14.71 -4.30
C GLN A 30 6.52 -14.39 -2.85
N HIS A 31 6.99 -15.24 -1.92
CA HIS A 31 6.78 -15.03 -0.50
C HIS A 31 7.42 -13.69 -0.07
N GLU A 32 8.66 -13.46 -0.46
CA GLU A 32 9.39 -12.22 -0.14
C GLU A 32 8.71 -10.98 -0.75
N ILE A 33 8.27 -11.05 -2.01
CA ILE A 33 7.56 -9.97 -2.70
C ILE A 33 6.31 -9.55 -1.94
N LEU A 34 5.46 -10.53 -1.60
CA LEU A 34 4.19 -10.28 -0.93
C LEU A 34 4.38 -9.78 0.50
N GLN A 35 5.40 -10.27 1.22
CA GLN A 35 5.76 -9.80 2.56
C GLN A 35 6.22 -8.34 2.55
N TRP A 36 7.13 -7.96 1.64
CA TRP A 36 7.57 -6.58 1.52
C TRP A 36 6.43 -5.63 1.18
N GLU A 37 5.52 -6.05 0.29
CA GLU A 37 4.37 -5.25 -0.07
C GLU A 37 3.40 -5.11 1.12
N SER A 38 3.16 -6.18 1.88
CA SER A 38 2.36 -6.11 3.11
C SER A 38 2.93 -5.09 4.09
N VAL A 39 4.25 -5.12 4.34
CA VAL A 39 4.92 -4.16 5.22
C VAL A 39 4.71 -2.71 4.74
N GLY A 40 4.85 -2.47 3.44
CA GLY A 40 4.59 -1.15 2.85
C GLY A 40 3.15 -0.67 3.06
N VAL A 41 2.17 -1.53 2.79
CA VAL A 41 0.74 -1.24 2.99
C VAL A 41 0.42 -1.02 4.47
N ARG A 42 1.01 -1.81 5.39
CA ARG A 42 0.86 -1.62 6.85
C ARG A 42 1.40 -0.27 7.30
N GLY A 43 2.56 0.15 6.79
CA GLY A 43 3.13 1.47 7.12
C GLY A 43 2.19 2.62 6.73
N MET A 44 1.68 2.59 5.49
CA MET A 44 0.69 3.58 5.02
C MET A 44 -0.62 3.53 5.84
N THR A 45 -1.05 2.33 6.21
CA THR A 45 -2.26 2.11 7.03
C THR A 45 -2.10 2.67 8.43
N SER A 46 -0.97 2.43 9.10
CA SER A 46 -0.65 3.01 10.42
C SER A 46 -0.74 4.53 10.34
N GLN A 47 -0.14 5.12 9.30
CA GLN A 47 -0.19 6.56 9.12
C GLN A 47 -1.61 7.05 8.97
N LEU A 48 -2.48 6.36 8.24
CA LEU A 48 -3.88 6.73 8.11
C LEU A 48 -4.66 6.56 9.44
N LEU A 49 -4.53 5.43 10.13
CA LEU A 49 -5.38 5.12 11.29
C LEU A 49 -4.94 5.83 12.57
N ASN A 50 -3.63 5.95 12.80
CA ASN A 50 -3.06 6.50 14.04
C ASN A 50 -2.88 8.01 14.00
N SER A 51 -3.41 8.68 12.97
CA SER A 51 -3.25 10.12 12.77
C SER A 51 -1.80 10.61 12.67
N GLU A 52 -0.85 9.70 12.41
CA GLU A 52 0.56 10.04 12.24
C GLU A 52 0.76 10.91 11.00
N GLU A 53 1.88 11.63 10.96
CA GLU A 53 2.24 12.39 9.77
C GLU A 53 2.45 11.43 8.60
N CYS A 54 1.74 11.67 7.50
CA CYS A 54 1.89 10.90 6.28
C CYS A 54 3.21 11.30 5.59
N THR A 55 4.30 10.72 6.09
CA THR A 55 5.67 11.01 5.64
C THR A 55 6.06 10.21 4.40
N TYR A 56 5.33 9.15 4.09
CA TYR A 56 5.66 8.27 2.98
C TYR A 56 5.21 8.92 1.66
N LYS A 57 6.15 9.45 0.88
CA LYS A 57 5.87 9.96 -0.47
C LYS A 57 6.16 8.86 -1.48
N LEU A 58 5.10 8.28 -2.04
CA LEU A 58 5.22 7.41 -3.20
C LEU A 58 5.52 8.26 -4.43
N LEU A 59 6.70 8.08 -5.03
CA LEU A 59 6.95 8.61 -6.36
C LEU A 59 6.05 7.87 -7.37
N SER A 60 5.65 8.56 -8.44
CA SER A 60 4.88 7.94 -9.54
C SER A 60 5.60 6.74 -10.15
N THR A 61 6.94 6.73 -10.15
CA THR A 61 7.76 5.60 -10.57
C THR A 61 7.81 4.44 -9.56
N GLN A 62 7.48 4.69 -8.29
CA GLN A 62 7.40 3.68 -7.23
C GLN A 62 6.01 3.05 -7.09
N LEU A 63 4.99 3.65 -7.71
CA LEU A 63 3.65 3.07 -7.83
C LEU A 63 3.64 1.79 -8.67
N LEU A 64 4.61 1.65 -9.59
CA LEU A 64 4.80 0.50 -10.47
C LEU A 64 6.16 -0.21 -10.26
N ARG A 65 6.90 0.09 -9.18
CA ARG A 65 8.25 -0.46 -8.96
C ARG A 65 8.25 -2.00 -9.06
N GLU A 66 9.42 -2.59 -9.31
CA GLU A 66 9.71 -4.03 -9.51
C GLU A 66 8.80 -5.05 -8.78
N TRP A 67 8.34 -4.74 -7.57
CA TRP A 67 7.44 -5.58 -6.80
C TRP A 67 6.02 -5.62 -7.36
N GLY A 68 5.48 -4.50 -7.88
CA GLY A 68 4.16 -4.42 -8.52
C GLY A 68 4.09 -5.19 -9.83
N GLU A 69 5.11 -5.10 -10.69
CA GLU A 69 5.21 -5.90 -11.92
C GLU A 69 5.31 -7.40 -11.63
N LYS A 70 6.09 -7.79 -10.61
CA LYS A 70 6.16 -9.20 -10.17
C LYS A 70 4.89 -9.67 -9.46
N LEU A 71 4.16 -8.78 -8.79
CA LEU A 71 2.83 -9.09 -8.25
C LEU A 71 1.79 -9.29 -9.36
N ILE A 72 1.87 -8.52 -10.46
CA ILE A 72 0.97 -8.62 -11.62
C ILE A 72 1.07 -10.01 -12.27
N SER A 73 2.28 -10.58 -12.37
CA SER A 73 2.47 -11.90 -12.98
C SER A 73 1.82 -13.03 -12.19
N ASP A 74 1.68 -12.86 -10.87
CA ASP A 74 1.29 -13.94 -9.96
C ASP A 74 -0.14 -13.77 -9.44
N ASN A 75 -0.62 -12.54 -9.25
CA ASN A 75 -1.98 -12.22 -8.84
C ASN A 75 -2.38 -10.80 -9.31
N THR A 76 -2.91 -10.71 -10.52
CA THR A 76 -3.30 -9.45 -11.17
C THR A 76 -4.31 -8.66 -10.34
N GLU A 77 -5.34 -9.32 -9.79
CA GLU A 77 -6.38 -8.66 -8.98
C GLU A 77 -5.80 -8.03 -7.70
N LEU A 78 -4.94 -8.76 -6.99
CA LEU A 78 -4.30 -8.25 -5.78
C LEU A 78 -3.40 -7.05 -6.09
N SER A 79 -2.67 -7.11 -7.20
CA SER A 79 -1.82 -6.01 -7.64
C SER A 79 -2.64 -4.75 -7.98
N GLU A 80 -3.76 -4.89 -8.68
CA GLU A 80 -4.66 -3.77 -8.98
C GLU A 80 -5.23 -3.12 -7.71
N ARG A 81 -5.58 -3.93 -6.70
CA ARG A 81 -6.04 -3.44 -5.40
C ARG A 81 -4.94 -2.68 -4.65
N VAL A 82 -3.70 -3.18 -4.67
CA VAL A 82 -2.52 -2.50 -4.09
C VAL A 82 -2.25 -1.18 -4.79
N PHE A 83 -2.26 -1.19 -6.12
CA PHE A 83 -2.06 0.02 -6.92
C PHE A 83 -3.12 1.08 -6.63
N SER A 84 -4.39 0.68 -6.62
CA SER A 84 -5.53 1.57 -6.33
C SER A 84 -5.44 2.17 -4.91
N PHE A 85 -5.02 1.37 -3.93
CA PHE A 85 -4.78 1.84 -2.58
C PHE A 85 -3.64 2.87 -2.53
N ARG A 86 -2.49 2.58 -3.16
CA ARG A 86 -1.33 3.49 -3.23
C ARG A 86 -1.67 4.83 -3.90
N GLN A 87 -2.46 4.81 -4.97
CA GLN A 87 -2.95 6.04 -5.61
C GLN A 87 -3.84 6.86 -4.67
N SER A 88 -4.80 6.18 -4.02
CA SER A 88 -5.73 6.83 -3.09
C SER A 88 -4.99 7.44 -1.89
N TYR A 89 -3.98 6.74 -1.38
CA TYR A 89 -3.10 7.23 -0.33
C TYR A 89 -2.31 8.46 -0.81
N SER A 90 -1.66 8.41 -1.98
CA SER A 90 -0.91 9.56 -2.51
C SER A 90 -1.80 10.79 -2.67
N TYR A 91 -2.99 10.63 -3.24
CA TYR A 91 -3.97 11.72 -3.38
C TYR A 91 -4.37 12.31 -2.02
N PHE A 92 -4.58 11.45 -1.01
CA PHE A 92 -4.88 11.90 0.34
C PHE A 92 -3.73 12.71 0.96
N VAL A 93 -2.49 12.27 0.80
CA VAL A 93 -1.31 12.99 1.31
C VAL A 93 -1.17 14.37 0.65
N ASP A 94 -1.33 14.44 -0.66
CA ASP A 94 -1.20 15.69 -1.41
C ASP A 94 -2.33 16.69 -1.07
N SER A 95 -3.57 16.21 -0.92
CA SER A 95 -4.73 17.03 -0.54
C SER A 95 -4.62 17.60 0.88
N ASN A 96 -3.95 16.90 1.80
CA ASN A 96 -3.73 17.40 3.17
C ASN A 96 -2.55 18.39 3.26
N LYS A 97 -1.66 18.43 2.28
CA LYS A 97 -0.56 19.43 2.23
C LYS A 97 -1.03 20.78 1.71
N THR A 98 -1.91 20.81 0.72
CA THR A 98 -2.48 22.06 0.19
C THR A 98 -3.26 22.82 1.26
N ASN A 99 -3.97 22.13 2.14
CA ASN A 99 -4.67 22.74 3.28
C ASN A 99 -3.72 23.30 4.38
N LYS A 100 -2.48 22.80 4.49
CA LYS A 100 -1.50 23.36 5.44
C LYS A 100 -0.80 24.62 4.94
N LYS A 101 -0.88 24.98 3.64
CA LYS A 101 -0.28 26.20 3.08
C LYS A 101 -1.17 27.45 3.13
N HIS A 102 -2.42 27.31 3.60
CA HIS A 102 -3.39 28.42 3.70
C HIS A 102 -3.86 28.69 5.13
N ARG A 103 -3.08 28.27 6.14
CA ARG A 103 -3.28 28.64 7.54
C ARG A 103 -2.09 29.42 8.07
#